data_AF-A0A659UMV5-F1
#
_entry.id   AF-A0A659UMV5-F1
#
_cell.length_a   1.000
_cell.length_b   1.000
_cell.length_c   1.000
_cell.angle_alpha   90.00
_cell.angle_beta   90.00
_cell.angle_gamma   90.00
#
_symmetry.space_group_name_H-M   'P 1'
#
loop_
_entity.id
_entity.type
_entity.pdbx_description
1 polymer ?
#
loop_
_entity_poly.entity_id
_entity_poly.type
_entity_poly.pdbx_seq_one_letter_code
_entity_poly.pdbx_strand_id
1 'polypeptide(L)'
;AGSGLRPAGRAFQAADMTDFDLLFTHCHYDHIIGLPAFAPIFDPSVKLTIWSGHLAGRMTTRQMIDEFIRPPWFPVKMDVCKAKLDCRDFVSGDVLRPREGVVVRTGS
;
A
#
# COMPACT_ATOMS: atom_id res chain seq x y z
N ALA A 1 -5.92 3.32 4.75
CA ALA A 1 -6.94 3.07 3.71
C ALA A 1 -7.72 1.78 4.01
N GLY A 2 -8.98 1.90 4.43
CA GLY A 2 -9.82 0.75 4.76
C GLY A 2 -10.52 0.11 3.55
N SER A 3 -11.81 -0.21 3.71
CA SER A 3 -12.65 -0.82 2.68
C SER A 3 -12.77 -0.01 1.38
N GLY A 4 -12.46 1.29 1.41
CA GLY A 4 -12.46 2.19 0.25
C GLY A 4 -11.47 1.83 -0.86
N LEU A 5 -10.47 0.98 -0.60
CA LEU A 5 -9.55 0.51 -1.65
C LEU A 5 -10.27 -0.29 -2.74
N ARG A 6 -11.28 -1.10 -2.39
CA ARG A 6 -12.00 -1.92 -3.38
C ARG A 6 -12.69 -1.07 -4.48
N PRO A 7 -13.52 -0.05 -4.15
CA PRO A 7 -14.08 0.82 -5.19
C PRO A 7 -13.02 1.68 -5.89
N ALA A 8 -11.96 2.13 -5.19
CA ALA A 8 -10.87 2.86 -5.82
C ALA A 8 -10.14 2.02 -6.88
N GLY A 9 -9.88 0.74 -6.60
CA GLY A 9 -9.25 -0.18 -7.55
C GLY A 9 -10.05 -0.33 -8.84
N ARG A 10 -11.38 -0.41 -8.75
CA ARG A 10 -12.25 -0.43 -9.94
C ARG A 10 -12.18 0.87 -10.73
N ALA A 11 -12.15 2.01 -10.04
CA ALA A 11 -12.05 3.31 -10.69
C ALA A 11 -10.70 3.47 -11.42
N PHE A 12 -9.60 3.01 -10.81
CA PHE A 12 -8.27 3.06 -11.42
C PHE A 12 -8.18 2.17 -12.66
N GLN A 13 -8.72 0.95 -12.60
CA GLN A 13 -8.80 0.07 -13.76
C GLN A 13 -9.63 0.66 -14.90
N ALA A 14 -10.79 1.28 -14.58
CA ALA A 14 -11.63 1.93 -15.58
C ALA A 14 -10.97 3.16 -16.23
N ALA A 15 -9.94 3.73 -15.59
CA ALA A 15 -9.17 4.86 -16.08
C ALA A 15 -7.79 4.45 -16.63
N ASP A 16 -7.53 3.15 -16.81
CA ASP A 16 -6.24 2.59 -17.25
C ASP A 16 -5.04 3.09 -16.43
N MET A 17 -5.27 3.40 -15.14
CA MET A 17 -4.21 3.87 -14.24
C MET A 17 -3.36 2.70 -13.76
N THR A 18 -2.06 2.77 -14.07
CA THR A 18 -1.11 1.69 -13.76
C THR A 18 0.04 2.10 -12.84
N ASP A 19 0.19 3.38 -12.50
CA ASP A 19 1.27 3.86 -11.63
C ASP A 19 0.74 4.82 -10.56
N PHE A 20 0.80 4.42 -9.29
CA PHE A 20 0.29 5.22 -8.18
C PHE A 20 0.97 4.88 -6.84
N ASP A 21 0.82 5.81 -5.90
CA ASP A 21 1.35 5.71 -4.54
C ASP A 21 0.20 5.53 -3.54
N LEU A 22 0.38 4.60 -2.60
CA LEU A 22 -0.53 4.38 -1.48
C LEU A 22 0.18 4.72 -0.18
N LEU A 23 -0.29 5.77 0.51
CA LEU A 23 0.29 6.19 1.78
C LEU A 23 -0.64 5.76 2.93
N PHE A 24 -0.12 4.93 3.84
CA PHE A 24 -0.82 4.55 5.06
C PHE A 24 -0.46 5.52 6.20
N THR A 25 -1.48 6.13 6.80
CA THR A 25 -1.30 6.94 8.02
C THR A 25 -0.87 6.07 9.21
N HIS A 26 -1.43 4.87 9.31
CA HIS A 26 -1.03 3.79 10.22
C HIS A 26 -1.61 2.45 9.72
N CYS A 27 -1.26 1.34 10.38
CA CYS A 27 -1.49 -0.02 9.89
C CYS A 27 -2.41 -0.88 10.78
N HIS A 28 -3.44 -0.27 11.38
CA HIS A 28 -4.53 -1.05 11.98
C HIS A 28 -5.40 -1.69 10.90
N TYR A 29 -6.10 -2.77 11.25
CA TYR A 29 -6.87 -3.55 10.28
C TYR A 29 -7.88 -2.69 9.52
N ASP A 30 -8.64 -1.84 10.18
CA ASP A 30 -9.59 -0.93 9.52
C ASP A 30 -8.92 0.05 8.54
N HIS A 31 -7.61 0.27 8.65
CA HIS A 31 -6.79 1.08 7.73
C HIS A 31 -6.02 0.28 6.67
N ILE A 32 -6.06 -1.05 6.67
CA ILE A 32 -5.39 -1.88 5.64
C ILE A 32 -6.29 -2.97 5.06
N ILE A 33 -7.49 -3.20 5.62
CA ILE A 33 -8.37 -4.34 5.30
C ILE A 33 -8.76 -4.42 3.82
N GLY A 34 -8.78 -3.28 3.12
CA GLY A 34 -9.10 -3.24 1.71
C GLY A 34 -7.98 -3.69 0.78
N LEU A 35 -6.74 -3.82 1.26
CA LEU A 35 -5.57 -4.12 0.42
C LEU A 35 -5.72 -5.46 -0.32
N PRO A 36 -6.14 -6.58 0.29
CA PRO A 36 -6.29 -7.84 -0.42
C PRO A 36 -7.44 -7.83 -1.44
N ALA A 37 -8.36 -6.86 -1.32
CA ALA A 37 -9.47 -6.63 -2.25
C ALA A 37 -9.18 -5.52 -3.27
N PHE A 38 -7.96 -4.98 -3.29
CA PHE A 38 -7.53 -3.95 -4.21
C PHE A 38 -7.02 -4.61 -5.50
N ALA A 39 -7.93 -4.82 -6.46
CA ALA A 39 -7.65 -5.53 -7.71
C ALA A 39 -6.31 -5.17 -8.40
N PRO A 40 -5.85 -3.90 -8.41
CA PRO A 40 -4.57 -3.56 -9.01
C PRO A 40 -3.33 -4.28 -8.45
N ILE A 41 -3.34 -4.81 -7.22
CA ILE A 41 -2.16 -5.54 -6.69
C ILE A 41 -1.91 -6.87 -7.42
N PHE A 42 -2.90 -7.39 -8.15
CA PHE A 42 -2.82 -8.64 -8.90
C PHE A 42 -2.45 -8.43 -10.38
N ASP A 43 -2.36 -7.18 -10.84
CA ASP A 43 -2.09 -6.84 -12.24
C ASP A 43 -0.59 -6.63 -12.46
N PRO A 44 0.09 -7.41 -13.33
CA PRO A 44 1.52 -7.26 -13.60
C PRO A 44 1.90 -5.97 -14.34
N SER A 45 0.95 -5.27 -14.95
CA SER A 45 1.18 -3.97 -15.57
C SER A 45 1.27 -2.84 -14.55
N VAL A 46 0.75 -3.06 -13.34
CA VAL A 46 0.68 -2.04 -12.28
C VAL A 46 2.02 -1.92 -11.55
N LYS A 47 2.44 -0.68 -11.32
CA LYS A 47 3.46 -0.28 -10.36
C LYS A 47 2.78 0.41 -9.19
N LEU A 48 2.95 -0.14 -8.00
CA LEU A 48 2.38 0.39 -6.77
C LEU A 48 3.49 0.62 -5.76
N THR A 49 3.66 1.87 -5.32
CA THR A 49 4.56 2.22 -4.21
C THR A 49 3.73 2.38 -2.94
N ILE A 50 4.01 1.58 -1.91
CA ILE A 50 3.32 1.63 -0.63
C ILE A 50 4.23 2.29 0.40
N TRP A 51 3.71 3.28 1.10
CA TRP A 51 4.44 4.04 2.11
C TRP A 51 3.82 3.82 3.49
N SER A 52 4.65 3.59 4.51
CA SER A 52 4.22 3.64 5.90
C SER A 52 5.35 4.12 6.82
N GLY A 53 5.00 4.81 7.90
CA GLY A 53 5.99 5.24 8.89
C GLY A 53 5.65 4.91 10.34
N HIS A 54 4.41 4.49 10.62
CA HIS A 54 3.99 4.07 11.95
C HIS A 54 4.71 2.80 12.46
N LEU A 55 5.38 2.07 11.57
CA LEU A 55 6.05 0.81 11.87
C LEU A 55 7.54 0.96 12.21
N ALA A 56 8.08 2.18 12.17
CA ALA A 56 9.51 2.44 12.39
C ALA A 56 10.00 1.81 13.70
N GLY A 57 11.12 1.07 13.60
CA GLY A 57 11.71 0.34 14.72
C GLY A 57 10.98 -0.96 15.12
N ARG A 58 9.87 -1.32 14.47
CA ARG A 58 9.14 -2.58 14.71
C ARG A 58 9.23 -3.54 13.54
N MET A 59 8.92 -3.08 12.33
CA MET A 59 9.00 -3.85 11.09
C MET A 59 8.98 -2.91 9.87
N THR A 60 9.37 -3.41 8.70
CA THR A 60 9.25 -2.66 7.45
C THR A 60 7.82 -2.71 6.91
N THR A 61 7.48 -1.77 6.03
CA THR A 61 6.23 -1.76 5.24
C THR A 61 6.06 -3.06 4.49
N ARG A 62 7.16 -3.61 3.94
CA ARG A 62 7.14 -4.90 3.24
C ARG A 62 6.75 -6.05 4.17
N GLN A 63 7.38 -6.13 5.33
CA GLN A 63 7.07 -7.15 6.34
C GLN A 63 5.62 -7.06 6.80
N MET A 64 5.09 -5.86 7.04
CA MET A 64 3.68 -5.68 7.40
C MET A 64 2.73 -6.24 6.34
N ILE A 65 2.99 -5.95 5.06
CA ILE A 65 2.15 -6.47 3.97
C ILE A 65 2.24 -8.00 3.89
N ASP A 66 3.45 -8.56 3.97
CA ASP A 66 3.67 -10.02 3.94
C ASP A 66 2.99 -10.72 5.15
N GLU A 67 2.98 -10.09 6.32
CA GLU A 67 2.31 -10.62 7.51
C GLU A 67 0.80 -10.49 7.49
N PHE A 68 0.28 -9.47 6.79
CA PHE A 68 -1.15 -9.21 6.66
C PHE A 68 -1.80 -10.07 5.57
N ILE A 69 -1.14 -10.24 4.42
CA ILE A 69 -1.63 -11.05 3.28
C ILE A 69 -0.99 -12.44 3.32
N ARG A 70 -1.43 -13.26 4.28
CA ARG A 70 -1.01 -14.66 4.41
C ARG A 70 -2.01 -15.52 5.18
N PRO A 71 -1.94 -16.86 5.05
CA PRO A 71 -2.67 -17.78 5.92
C PRO A 71 -2.26 -17.64 7.40
N PRO A 72 -3.19 -17.87 8.36
CA PRO A 72 -4.59 -18.26 8.18
C PRO A 72 -5.55 -17.09 7.91
N TRP A 73 -5.07 -15.84 7.90
CA TRP A 73 -5.89 -14.64 7.85
C TRP A 73 -6.36 -14.28 6.43
N PHE A 74 -5.57 -14.64 5.42
CA PHE A 74 -5.91 -14.54 4.01
C PHE A 74 -5.52 -15.84 3.29
N PRO A 75 -6.30 -16.34 2.32
CA PRO A 75 -6.11 -17.68 1.76
C PRO A 75 -4.84 -17.83 0.90
N VAL A 76 -4.14 -16.74 0.60
CA VAL A 76 -2.98 -16.70 -0.28
C VAL A 76 -1.86 -15.85 0.34
N LYS A 77 -0.62 -16.04 -0.13
CA LYS A 77 0.52 -15.21 0.23
C LYS A 77 0.71 -14.09 -0.81
N MET A 78 1.69 -13.21 -0.58
CA MET A 78 2.03 -12.13 -1.52
C MET A 78 2.54 -12.58 -2.89
N ASP A 79 2.84 -13.86 -3.08
CA ASP A 79 3.31 -14.43 -4.36
C ASP A 79 2.25 -14.41 -5.47
N VAL A 80 0.96 -14.35 -5.12
CA VAL A 80 -0.11 -14.17 -6.10
C VAL A 80 -0.27 -12.70 -6.53
N CYS A 81 0.26 -11.75 -5.77
CA CYS A 81 0.25 -10.33 -6.13
C CYS A 81 1.32 -10.09 -7.19
N LYS A 82 0.88 -9.80 -8.43
CA LYS A 82 1.79 -9.68 -9.58
C LYS A 82 2.22 -8.26 -9.89
N ALA A 83 1.63 -7.26 -9.24
CA ALA A 83 2.05 -5.87 -9.38
C ALA A 83 3.52 -5.68 -8.99
N LYS A 84 4.17 -4.71 -9.61
CA LYS A 84 5.52 -4.25 -9.24
C LYS A 84 5.40 -3.42 -7.95
N LEU A 85 5.59 -4.09 -6.81
CA LEU A 85 5.49 -3.47 -5.50
C LEU A 85 6.81 -2.86 -5.06
N ASP A 86 6.79 -1.55 -4.80
CA ASP A 86 7.84 -0.85 -4.03
C ASP A 86 7.29 -0.56 -2.63
N CYS A 87 8.10 -0.74 -1.59
CA CYS A 87 7.71 -0.54 -0.20
C CYS A 87 8.68 0.44 0.43
N ARG A 88 8.17 1.58 0.90
CA ARG A 88 9.00 2.67 1.41
C ARG A 88 8.62 3.00 2.84
N ASP A 89 9.63 2.87 3.68
CA ASP A 89 9.54 3.23 5.09
C ASP A 89 9.86 4.72 5.26
N PHE A 90 9.19 5.36 6.20
CA PHE A 90 9.52 6.71 6.66
C PHE A 90 9.36 6.80 8.18
N VAL A 91 9.75 7.92 8.79
CA VAL A 91 9.47 8.23 10.19
C VAL A 91 8.64 9.50 10.30
N SER A 92 7.89 9.62 11.40
CA SER A 92 7.17 10.85 11.71
C SER A 92 8.15 12.04 11.73
N GLY A 93 7.76 13.13 11.09
CA GLY A 93 8.60 14.32 10.88
C GLY A 93 9.27 14.39 9.51
N ASP A 94 9.32 13.28 8.75
CA ASP A 94 9.87 13.27 7.39
C ASP A 94 9.05 14.11 6.41
N VAL A 95 9.74 14.66 5.41
CA VAL A 95 9.14 15.29 4.23
C VAL A 95 9.32 14.37 3.03
N LEU A 96 8.22 13.80 2.55
CA LEU A 96 8.21 12.86 1.43
C LEU A 96 7.97 13.60 0.11
N ARG A 97 8.55 13.05 -0.96
CA ARG A 97 8.42 13.54 -2.34
C ARG A 97 8.08 12.36 -3.27
N PRO A 98 6.85 11.82 -3.19
CA PRO A 98 6.49 10.60 -3.92
C PRO A 98 6.45 10.80 -5.43
N ARG A 99 6.12 12.02 -5.89
CA ARG A 99 6.04 12.40 -7.30
C ARG A 99 6.57 13.81 -7.51
N GLU A 100 6.91 14.13 -8.76
CA GLU A 100 7.25 15.48 -9.16
C GLU A 100 6.11 16.45 -8.80
N GLY A 101 6.45 17.60 -8.21
CA GLY A 101 5.48 18.59 -7.75
C GLY A 101 4.67 18.19 -6.51
N VAL A 102 4.80 16.97 -5.98
CA VAL A 102 4.05 16.51 -4.80
C VAL A 102 4.96 16.47 -3.57
N VAL A 103 4.55 17.18 -2.52
CA VAL A 103 5.23 17.20 -1.21
C VAL A 103 4.26 16.77 -0.13
N VAL A 104 4.66 15.77 0.67
CA VAL A 104 3.89 15.30 1.83
C VAL A 104 4.70 15.58 3.09
N ARG A 105 4.13 16.35 4.01
CA ARG A 105 4.69 16.60 5.34
C ARG A 105 4.02 15.63 6.31
N THR A 106 4.80 14.78 6.96
CA THR A 106 4.27 13.83 7.94
C THR A 106 4.14 14.51 9.30
N GLY A 107 3.27 13.96 10.16
CA GLY A 107 3.05 14.53 11.51
C GLY A 107 4.33 14.48 12.34
N SER A 108 4.52 15.47 13.23
CA SER A 108 5.63 15.53 14.20
C SER A 108 5.32 14.76 15.47
#